data_AF-A0AAD2WB08-F1
#
_entry.id   AF-A0AAD2WB08-F1
#
_cell.length_a   1.000
_cell.length_b   1.000
_cell.length_c   1.000
_cell.angle_alpha   90.00
_cell.angle_beta   90.00
_cell.angle_gamma   90.00
#
_symmetry.space_group_name_H-M   'P 1'
#
loop_
_entity.id
_entity.type
_entity.pdbx_description
1 polymer ?
#
loop_
_entity_poly.entity_id
_entity_poly.type
_entity_poly.pdbx_seq_one_letter_code
_entity_poly.pdbx_strand_id
1 'polypeptide(L)'
;MAKMDIEIEVGGERFHYYGGALNTLRARAKLHLVGGFTDLDQLRVRACESLSRYKNQATRRTNTKAYFKQKYKEACEELEVAHQSNMILLQAVSRLIFDIKFLRDEADFEKRAVFAADMVNDIRSIISIRYPLRVQPGRFSDDANVVEFKR
;
A
#
# COMPACT_ATOMS: atom_id res chain seq x y z
N MET A 1 -48.50 -1.54 -14.47
CA MET A 1 -47.16 -1.22 -15.01
C MET A 1 -46.79 0.17 -14.54
N ALA A 2 -45.72 0.32 -13.75
CA ALA A 2 -45.28 1.62 -13.25
C ALA A 2 -44.75 2.47 -14.42
N LYS A 3 -45.34 3.66 -14.62
CA LYS A 3 -44.88 4.65 -15.59
C LYS A 3 -44.02 5.65 -14.84
N MET A 4 -42.83 5.92 -15.36
CA MET A 4 -41.92 6.92 -14.81
C MET A 4 -42.40 8.29 -15.28
N ASP A 5 -42.47 9.30 -14.43
CA ASP A 5 -42.82 10.68 -14.82
C ASP A 5 -41.68 11.57 -14.35
N ILE A 6 -41.01 12.24 -15.28
CA ILE A 6 -39.83 13.08 -14.99
C ILE A 6 -39.94 14.36 -15.78
N GLU A 7 -39.91 15.48 -15.08
CA GLU A 7 -39.73 16.80 -15.66
C GLU A 7 -38.26 17.21 -15.48
N ILE A 8 -37.60 17.59 -16.57
CA ILE A 8 -36.18 17.95 -16.58
C ILE A 8 -36.01 19.26 -17.32
N GLU A 9 -35.27 20.20 -16.74
CA GLU A 9 -34.92 21.46 -17.39
C GLU A 9 -33.47 21.39 -17.90
N VAL A 10 -33.28 21.55 -19.21
CA VAL A 10 -31.95 21.55 -19.84
C VAL A 10 -31.83 22.82 -20.67
N GLY A 11 -30.93 23.73 -20.28
CA GLY A 11 -30.67 24.96 -21.03
C GLY A 11 -31.82 25.99 -21.03
N GLY A 12 -32.71 25.95 -20.03
CA GLY A 12 -33.87 26.86 -19.92
C GLY A 12 -35.13 26.34 -20.62
N GLU A 13 -35.06 25.18 -21.28
CA GLU A 13 -36.22 24.50 -21.84
C GLU A 13 -36.66 23.36 -20.90
N ARG A 14 -37.98 23.29 -20.65
CA ARG A 14 -38.59 22.25 -19.82
C ARG A 14 -39.03 21.06 -20.69
N PHE A 15 -38.48 19.90 -20.37
CA PHE A 15 -38.82 18.64 -21.02
C PHE A 15 -39.63 17.77 -20.08
N HIS A 16 -40.85 17.44 -20.49
CA HIS A 16 -41.66 16.42 -19.84
C HIS A 16 -41.40 15.06 -20.47
N TYR A 17 -40.83 14.14 -19.69
CA TYR A 17 -40.60 12.77 -20.08
C TYR A 17 -41.66 11.85 -19.45
N TYR A 18 -42.67 11.49 -20.25
CA TYR A 18 -43.55 10.39 -19.93
C TYR A 18 -42.81 9.07 -20.18
N GLY A 19 -42.54 8.36 -19.09
CA GLY A 19 -41.73 7.16 -19.00
C GLY A 19 -42.07 6.14 -20.07
N GLY A 20 -41.21 6.09 -21.10
CA GLY A 20 -41.17 4.95 -22.00
C GLY A 20 -40.87 3.69 -21.20
N ALA A 21 -41.54 2.59 -21.54
CA ALA A 21 -41.13 1.28 -21.05
C ALA A 21 -39.64 1.06 -21.41
N LEU A 22 -38.93 0.21 -20.67
CA LEU A 22 -37.52 -0.14 -20.95
C LEU A 22 -37.30 -0.48 -22.44
N ASN A 23 -38.32 -1.09 -23.07
CA ASN A 23 -38.34 -1.41 -24.49
C ASN A 23 -38.29 -0.16 -25.39
N THR A 24 -38.99 0.91 -25.04
CA THR A 24 -38.96 2.20 -25.75
C THR A 24 -37.60 2.86 -25.62
N LEU A 25 -36.98 2.82 -24.42
CA LEU A 25 -35.63 3.34 -24.20
C LEU A 25 -34.60 2.56 -24.99
N ARG A 26 -34.72 1.22 -25.02
CA ARG A 26 -33.84 0.34 -25.80
C ARG A 26 -33.94 0.61 -27.30
N ALA A 27 -35.16 0.80 -27.82
CA ALA A 27 -35.41 1.14 -29.22
C ALA A 27 -34.81 2.51 -29.59
N ARG A 28 -35.04 3.53 -28.75
CA ARG A 28 -34.49 4.88 -28.94
C ARG A 28 -32.96 4.88 -28.86
N ALA A 29 -32.38 4.18 -27.89
CA ALA A 29 -30.92 4.07 -27.77
C ALA A 29 -30.31 3.43 -29.01
N LYS A 30 -30.94 2.39 -29.58
CA LYS A 30 -30.47 1.74 -30.82
C LYS A 30 -30.53 2.66 -32.05
N LEU A 31 -31.41 3.67 -32.06
CA LEU A 31 -31.52 4.64 -33.15
C LEU A 31 -30.49 5.76 -33.06
N HIS A 32 -30.11 6.17 -31.85
CA HIS A 32 -29.31 7.37 -31.62
C HIS A 32 -27.87 7.10 -31.16
N LEU A 33 -27.55 5.88 -30.72
CA LEU A 33 -26.22 5.49 -30.24
C LEU A 33 -25.70 4.30 -31.05
N VAL A 34 -24.42 4.35 -31.42
CA VAL A 34 -23.77 3.33 -32.26
C VAL A 34 -23.81 1.94 -31.60
N GLY A 35 -23.54 1.83 -30.30
CA GLY A 35 -23.69 0.59 -29.52
C GLY A 35 -25.03 0.44 -28.81
N GLY A 36 -26.04 1.25 -29.16
CA GLY A 36 -27.40 1.17 -28.65
C GLY A 36 -27.52 1.36 -27.13
N PHE A 37 -28.37 0.54 -26.50
CA PHE A 37 -28.63 0.62 -25.06
C PHE A 37 -27.42 0.29 -24.18
N THR A 38 -26.50 -0.53 -24.70
CA THR A 38 -25.27 -0.90 -24.01
C THR A 38 -24.36 0.30 -23.78
N ASP A 39 -24.20 1.16 -24.80
CA ASP A 39 -23.42 2.40 -24.66
C ASP A 39 -24.08 3.38 -23.70
N LEU A 40 -25.41 3.45 -23.70
CA LEU A 40 -26.16 4.28 -22.76
C LEU A 40 -25.93 3.84 -21.31
N ASP A 41 -25.98 2.54 -21.05
CA ASP A 41 -25.74 2.01 -19.70
C ASP A 41 -24.27 2.18 -19.27
N GLN A 42 -23.32 1.99 -20.20
CA GLN A 42 -21.91 2.29 -19.93
C GLN A 42 -21.69 3.77 -19.59
N LEU A 43 -22.35 4.68 -20.32
CA LEU A 43 -22.30 6.10 -20.02
C LEU A 43 -22.88 6.40 -18.63
N ARG A 44 -24.00 5.78 -18.28
CA ARG A 44 -24.62 5.89 -16.94
C ARG A 44 -23.67 5.42 -15.85
N VAL A 45 -23.06 4.25 -16.01
CA VAL A 45 -22.10 3.69 -15.03
C VAL A 45 -20.90 4.61 -14.89
N ARG A 46 -20.30 5.07 -15.99
CA ARG A 46 -19.15 6.00 -15.97
C ARG A 46 -19.49 7.34 -15.34
N ALA A 47 -20.69 7.86 -15.58
CA ALA A 47 -21.16 9.10 -14.96
C ALA A 47 -21.31 8.94 -13.44
N CYS A 48 -21.92 7.83 -12.99
CA CYS A 48 -22.01 7.50 -11.56
C CYS A 48 -20.62 7.37 -10.92
N GLU A 49 -19.69 6.64 -11.55
CA GLU A 49 -18.32 6.49 -11.05
C GLU A 49 -17.60 7.83 -10.95
N SER A 50 -17.76 8.71 -11.95
CA SER A 50 -17.14 10.03 -11.97
C SER A 50 -17.69 10.93 -10.85
N LEU A 51 -19.01 10.90 -10.62
CA LEU A 51 -19.66 11.60 -9.51
C LEU A 51 -19.18 11.08 -8.15
N SER A 52 -19.07 9.76 -7.98
CA SER A 52 -18.53 9.14 -6.77
C SER A 52 -17.08 9.55 -6.53
N ARG A 53 -16.24 9.55 -7.58
CA ARG A 53 -14.84 10.01 -7.50
C ARG A 53 -14.76 11.47 -7.08
N TYR A 54 -15.53 12.36 -7.71
CA TYR A 54 -15.57 13.78 -7.38
C TYR A 54 -16.00 14.02 -5.93
N LYS A 55 -17.06 13.34 -5.47
CA LYS A 55 -17.54 13.42 -4.09
C LYS A 55 -16.49 12.97 -3.08
N ASN A 56 -15.74 11.91 -3.39
CA ASN A 56 -14.66 11.39 -2.54
C ASN A 56 -13.41 12.27 -2.57
N GLN A 57 -13.19 13.02 -3.65
CA GLN A 57 -12.05 13.94 -3.79
C GLN A 57 -12.27 15.22 -2.97
N ALA A 58 -13.51 15.70 -2.86
CA ALA A 58 -13.86 16.87 -2.04
C ALA A 58 -13.63 16.65 -0.52
N THR A 59 -13.74 15.40 -0.04
CA THR A 59 -13.48 15.03 1.37
C THR A 59 -11.99 14.81 1.68
N ARG A 60 -11.14 14.64 0.67
CA ARG A 60 -9.71 14.36 0.83
C ARG A 60 -8.90 15.67 0.82
N ARG A 61 -9.12 16.55 1.80
CA ARG A 61 -8.16 17.64 2.09
C ARG A 61 -6.92 17.05 2.77
N THR A 62 -6.08 16.39 1.98
CA THR A 62 -4.80 15.79 2.39
C THR A 62 -3.71 16.81 2.69
N ASN A 63 -3.99 18.12 2.67
CA ASN A 63 -2.98 19.17 2.83
C ASN A 63 -3.27 20.04 4.06
N THR A 64 -3.82 19.45 5.12
CA THR A 64 -3.98 20.16 6.41
C THR A 64 -2.67 20.16 7.19
N LYS A 65 -2.44 21.18 8.02
CA LYS A 65 -1.28 21.24 8.93
C LYS A 65 -1.15 19.96 9.79
N ALA A 66 -2.30 19.38 10.18
CA ALA A 66 -2.37 18.12 10.91
C ALA A 66 -1.83 16.93 10.08
N TYR A 67 -2.21 16.83 8.81
CA TYR A 67 -1.70 15.79 7.90
C TYR A 67 -0.18 15.87 7.74
N PHE A 68 0.37 17.05 7.49
CA PHE A 68 1.83 17.20 7.34
C PHE A 68 2.57 16.92 8.65
N LYS A 69 2.01 17.30 9.81
CA LYS A 69 2.58 16.95 11.11
C LYS A 69 2.59 15.44 11.34
N GLN A 70 1.53 14.73 10.95
CA GLN A 70 1.48 13.28 11.03
C GLN A 70 2.49 12.63 10.08
N LYS A 71 2.56 13.08 8.82
CA LYS A 71 3.54 12.59 7.84
C LYS A 71 4.97 12.82 8.27
N TYR A 72 5.25 13.97 8.89
CA TYR A 72 6.57 14.26 9.45
C TYR A 72 6.92 13.28 10.57
N LYS A 73 5.96 13.00 11.47
CA LYS A 73 6.14 12.02 12.54
C LYS A 73 6.40 10.61 12.00
N GLU A 74 5.59 10.16 11.03
CA GLU A 74 5.78 8.88 10.34
C GLU A 74 7.18 8.80 9.69
N ALA A 75 7.61 9.85 9.00
CA ALA A 75 8.93 9.90 8.37
C ALA A 75 10.08 9.89 9.39
N CYS A 76 9.93 10.54 10.56
CA CYS A 76 10.90 10.47 11.64
C CYS A 76 11.00 9.06 12.22
N GLU A 77 9.87 8.38 12.44
CA GLU A 77 9.85 7.00 12.94
C GLU A 77 10.52 6.03 11.94
N GLU A 78 10.26 6.20 10.64
CA GLU A 78 10.92 5.42 9.58
C GLU A 78 12.44 5.67 9.56
N LEU A 79 12.86 6.92 9.75
CA LEU A 79 14.28 7.29 9.81
C LEU A 79 14.98 6.68 11.02
N GLU A 80 14.36 6.72 12.20
CA GLU A 80 14.90 6.12 13.42
C GLU A 80 15.08 4.62 13.28
N VAL A 81 14.09 3.93 12.71
CA VAL A 81 14.20 2.49 12.43
C VAL A 81 15.29 2.19 11.41
N ALA A 82 15.44 3.00 10.37
CA ALA A 82 16.52 2.86 9.41
C ALA A 82 17.89 3.05 10.07
N HIS A 83 18.03 4.04 10.97
CA HIS A 83 19.26 4.26 11.74
C HIS A 83 19.59 3.07 12.65
N GLN A 84 18.62 2.54 13.39
CA GLN A 84 18.81 1.36 14.24
C GLN A 84 19.24 0.14 13.42
N SER A 85 18.57 -0.06 12.28
CA SER A 85 18.87 -1.14 11.34
C SER A 85 20.32 -1.04 10.83
N ASN A 86 20.73 0.16 10.41
CA ASN A 86 22.10 0.43 9.97
C ASN A 86 23.12 0.20 11.09
N MET A 87 22.79 0.57 12.33
CA MET A 87 23.68 0.35 13.47
C MET A 87 23.94 -1.13 13.72
N ILE A 88 22.89 -1.96 13.69
CA ILE A 88 23.01 -3.42 13.86
C ILE A 88 23.82 -4.03 12.71
N LEU A 89 23.56 -3.62 11.48
CA LEU A 89 24.33 -4.07 10.31
C LEU A 89 25.81 -3.68 10.42
N LEU A 90 26.13 -2.46 10.87
CA LEU A 90 27.50 -2.02 11.07
C LEU A 90 28.21 -2.80 12.18
N GLN A 91 27.52 -3.09 13.28
CA GLN A 91 28.03 -3.95 14.36
C GLN A 91 28.31 -5.36 13.84
N ALA A 92 27.38 -5.93 13.06
CA ALA A 92 27.53 -7.23 12.44
C ALA A 92 28.73 -7.26 11.47
N VAL A 93 28.87 -6.26 10.59
CA VAL A 93 30.02 -6.16 9.67
C VAL A 93 31.33 -6.02 10.43
N SER A 94 31.37 -5.20 11.49
CA SER A 94 32.58 -5.03 12.31
C SER A 94 33.00 -6.34 12.97
N ARG A 95 32.03 -7.12 13.46
CA ARG A 95 32.27 -8.45 14.01
C ARG A 95 32.79 -9.42 12.96
N LEU A 96 32.18 -9.45 11.76
CA LEU A 96 32.66 -10.29 10.66
C LEU A 96 34.09 -9.95 10.23
N ILE A 97 34.45 -8.66 10.21
CA ILE A 97 35.83 -8.24 9.93
C ILE A 97 36.79 -8.76 11.00
N PHE A 98 36.39 -8.77 12.27
CA PHE A 98 37.18 -9.35 13.35
C PHE A 98 37.31 -10.87 13.18
N ASP A 99 36.21 -11.57 12.93
CA ASP A 99 36.20 -13.03 12.76
C ASP A 99 37.04 -13.46 11.54
N ILE A 100 37.01 -12.71 10.42
CA ILE A 100 37.87 -12.97 9.26
C ILE A 100 39.36 -12.83 9.62
N LYS A 101 39.72 -11.81 10.41
CA LYS A 101 41.11 -11.64 10.87
C LYS A 101 41.52 -12.79 11.78
N PHE A 102 40.64 -13.21 12.69
CA PHE A 102 40.87 -14.33 13.59
C PHE A 102 41.07 -15.65 12.81
N LEU A 103 40.21 -15.92 11.83
CA LEU A 103 40.32 -17.09 10.94
C LEU A 103 41.64 -17.11 10.16
N ARG A 104 42.13 -15.94 9.73
CA ARG A 104 43.42 -15.80 9.02
C ARG A 104 44.59 -16.12 9.93
N ASP A 105 44.53 -15.67 11.18
CA ASP A 105 45.65 -15.75 12.13
C ASP A 105 45.68 -17.09 12.90
N GLU A 106 44.59 -17.88 12.85
CA GLU A 106 44.49 -19.22 13.46
C GLU A 106 45.41 -20.24 12.76
N ALA A 107 46.33 -20.85 13.50
CA ALA A 107 47.33 -21.76 12.94
C ALA A 107 46.80 -23.20 12.71
N ASP A 108 45.81 -23.62 13.50
CA ASP A 108 45.27 -24.98 13.49
C ASP A 108 44.22 -25.16 12.37
N PHE A 109 44.47 -26.10 11.46
CA PHE A 109 43.62 -26.32 10.28
C PHE A 109 42.23 -26.85 10.64
N GLU A 110 42.11 -27.73 11.64
CA GLU A 110 40.81 -28.29 12.01
C GLU A 110 39.92 -27.25 12.69
N LYS A 111 40.51 -26.44 13.58
CA LYS A 111 39.80 -25.32 14.22
C LYS A 111 39.40 -24.25 13.20
N ARG A 112 40.26 -23.98 12.22
CA ARG A 112 39.97 -23.05 11.13
C ARG A 112 38.74 -23.50 10.31
N ALA A 113 38.62 -24.79 10.02
CA ALA A 113 37.48 -25.33 9.27
C ALA A 113 36.15 -25.21 10.05
N VAL A 114 36.15 -25.52 11.35
CA VAL A 114 34.97 -25.37 12.22
C VAL A 114 34.58 -23.91 12.35
N PHE A 115 35.55 -23.03 12.62
CA PHE A 115 35.31 -21.59 12.78
C PHE A 115 34.77 -20.96 11.48
N ALA A 116 35.29 -21.37 10.31
CA ALA A 116 34.77 -20.90 9.03
C ALA A 116 33.30 -21.32 8.80
N ALA A 117 32.92 -22.53 9.22
CA ALA A 117 31.53 -22.97 9.11
C ALA A 117 30.60 -22.16 10.02
N ASP A 118 31.03 -21.89 11.25
CA ASP A 118 30.29 -21.06 12.21
C ASP A 118 30.12 -19.62 11.70
N MET A 119 31.19 -19.02 11.18
CA MET A 119 31.13 -17.68 10.56
C MET A 119 30.13 -17.63 9.40
N VAL A 120 30.08 -18.65 8.55
CA VAL A 120 29.12 -18.71 7.43
C VAL A 120 27.68 -18.79 7.94
N ASN A 121 27.43 -19.51 9.03
CA ASN A 121 26.11 -19.57 9.67
C ASN A 121 25.71 -18.23 10.30
N ASP A 122 26.65 -17.54 10.94
CA ASP A 122 26.43 -16.20 11.50
C ASP A 122 26.11 -15.18 10.40
N ILE A 123 26.85 -15.19 9.29
CA ILE A 123 26.57 -14.35 8.12
C ILE A 123 25.18 -14.62 7.56
N ARG A 124 24.81 -15.90 7.41
CA ARG A 124 23.46 -16.29 6.94
C ARG A 124 22.37 -15.79 7.88
N SER A 125 22.59 -15.88 9.19
CA SER A 125 21.66 -15.38 10.20
C SER A 125 21.46 -13.86 10.08
N ILE A 126 22.55 -13.10 9.97
CA ILE A 126 22.54 -11.63 9.79
C ILE A 126 21.78 -11.23 8.52
N ILE A 127 22.05 -11.90 7.39
CA ILE A 127 21.39 -11.62 6.09
C ILE A 127 19.91 -12.01 6.10
N SER A 128 19.53 -13.02 6.91
CA SER A 128 18.13 -13.47 7.06
C SER A 128 17.26 -12.46 7.84
N ILE A 129 17.86 -11.51 8.56
CA ILE A 129 17.12 -10.46 9.26
C ILE A 129 16.40 -9.58 8.23
N ARG A 130 15.07 -9.54 8.29
CA ARG A 130 14.27 -8.66 7.44
C ARG A 130 14.41 -7.22 7.91
N TYR A 131 15.11 -6.41 7.12
CA TYR A 131 15.21 -4.97 7.31
C TYR A 131 14.26 -4.20 6.39
N PRO A 132 13.73 -3.03 6.80
CA PRO A 132 13.84 -2.42 8.14
C PRO A 132 13.08 -3.21 9.22
N LEU A 133 13.56 -3.14 10.47
CA LEU A 133 12.84 -3.67 11.63
C LEU A 133 11.47 -2.97 11.69
N ARG A 134 10.41 -3.66 11.27
CA ARG A 134 9.12 -3.03 10.95
C ARG A 134 8.63 -2.10 12.07
N VAL A 135 8.42 -0.83 11.76
CA VAL A 135 7.51 0.02 12.53
C VAL A 135 6.12 -0.61 12.35
N GLN A 136 5.52 -1.19 13.39
CA GLN A 136 4.11 -1.56 13.32
C GLN A 136 3.28 -0.29 13.54
N PRO A 137 2.57 0.24 12.51
CA PRO A 137 1.68 1.37 12.75
C PRO A 137 0.49 0.89 13.60
N GLY A 138 0.41 1.36 14.85
CA GLY A 138 -0.81 1.27 15.66
C GLY A 138 -0.85 0.26 16.81
N ARG A 139 0.28 -0.32 17.27
CA ARG A 139 0.28 -1.12 18.53
C ARG A 139 0.89 -0.34 19.69
N PHE A 140 0.03 0.38 20.42
CA PHE A 140 0.22 0.60 21.84
C PHE A 140 -0.42 -0.59 22.57
N SER A 141 0.38 -1.54 23.09
CA SER A 141 0.16 -2.30 24.34
C SER A 141 1.02 -3.58 24.41
N ASP A 142 1.92 -3.59 25.40
CA ASP A 142 2.29 -4.68 26.31
C ASP A 142 2.98 -5.98 25.89
N ASP A 143 3.18 -6.31 24.61
CA ASP A 143 4.01 -7.47 24.28
C ASP A 143 5.39 -7.02 23.79
N ALA A 144 6.34 -6.99 24.73
CA ALA A 144 7.76 -6.97 24.41
C ALA A 144 8.03 -8.08 23.39
N ASN A 145 8.59 -7.72 22.23
CA ASN A 145 9.04 -8.65 21.22
C ASN A 145 10.11 -9.57 21.83
N VAL A 146 9.69 -10.69 22.41
CA VAL A 146 10.57 -11.79 22.79
C VAL A 146 11.07 -12.38 21.47
N VAL A 147 12.32 -12.09 21.15
CA VAL A 147 13.04 -12.81 20.10
C VAL A 147 13.28 -14.22 20.65
N GLU A 148 12.34 -15.13 20.42
CA GLU A 148 12.54 -16.55 20.72
C GLU A 148 13.57 -17.13 19.74
N PHE A 149 14.81 -17.21 20.20
CA PHE A 149 15.81 -18.07 19.57
C PHE A 149 15.53 -19.52 19.98
N LYS A 150 14.94 -20.30 19.07
CA LYS A 150 14.91 -21.76 19.23
C LYS A 150 16.33 -22.30 19.03
N ARG A 151 16.83 -22.98 20.07
CA ARG A 151 18.06 -23.77 20.08
C ARG A 151 17.94 -24.97 19.14
#